data_AF-A0A8C3V5H8-F1
#
_entry.id   AF-A0A8C3V5H8-F1
#
_cell.length_a   1.000
_cell.length_b   1.000
_cell.length_c   1.000
_cell.angle_alpha   90.00
_cell.angle_beta   90.00
_cell.angle_gamma   90.00
#
_symmetry.space_group_name_H-M   'P 1'
#
loop_
_entity.id
_entity.type
_entity.pdbx_description
1 polymer ?
#
loop_
_entity_poly.entity_id
_entity_poly.type
_entity_poly.pdbx_seq_one_letter_code
_entity_poly.pdbx_strand_id
1 'polypeptide(L)'
;LHPNSLYRYFAHTLQSRCGCCHQCSFTFFFFLLQRIVENEKLNAEKTSKQKVDLQALPTRAYLDQTVVPILLQGLAVLAKERPPNPIEFLAAYLLKNKSQFEDRN
;
A
#
# COMPACT_ATOMS: atom_id res chain seq x y z
N LEU A 1 27.24 -3.20 -1.47
CA LEU A 1 26.62 -4.03 -0.40
C LEU A 1 26.45 -3.19 0.86
N HIS A 2 25.45 -2.32 0.91
CA HIS A 2 24.95 -1.79 2.20
C HIS A 2 23.62 -1.05 2.02
N PRO A 3 22.47 -1.70 2.14
CA PRO A 3 21.24 -1.01 2.45
C PRO A 3 21.08 -0.96 3.99
N ASN A 4 20.40 0.07 4.50
CA ASN A 4 19.70 0.05 5.80
C ASN A 4 20.40 0.57 7.06
N SER A 5 21.32 1.54 6.99
CA SER A 5 21.70 2.30 8.21
C SER A 5 20.56 3.24 8.69
N LEU A 6 19.69 3.68 7.77
CA LEU A 6 18.50 4.48 8.08
C LEU A 6 17.43 3.70 8.86
N TYR A 7 17.28 2.40 8.59
CA TYR A 7 16.37 1.54 9.38
C TYR A 7 16.80 1.42 10.84
N ARG A 8 18.11 1.40 11.09
CA ARG A 8 18.66 1.33 12.45
C ARG A 8 18.42 2.62 13.24
N TYR A 9 18.48 3.77 12.57
CA TYR A 9 18.18 5.07 13.19
C TYR A 9 16.67 5.25 13.45
N PHE A 10 15.82 4.73 12.56
CA PHE A 10 14.37 4.75 12.78
C PHE A 10 13.94 3.79 13.90
N ALA A 11 14.63 2.65 14.05
CA ALA A 11 14.37 1.70 15.13
C ALA A 11 14.75 2.23 16.53
N HIS A 12 15.74 3.12 16.63
CA HIS A 12 16.22 3.60 17.94
C HIS A 12 15.50 4.85 18.49
N THR A 13 14.87 5.68 17.66
CA THR A 13 14.13 6.88 18.13
C THR A 13 12.68 6.56 18.54
N LEU A 14 12.22 5.32 18.32
CA LEU A 14 10.88 4.85 18.71
C LEU A 14 10.85 4.09 20.05
N GLN A 15 11.95 4.08 20.82
CA GLN A 15 12.08 3.27 22.05
C GLN A 15 11.83 4.05 23.37
N SER A 16 11.56 5.36 23.34
CA SER A 16 11.58 6.16 24.60
C SER A 16 10.26 6.81 25.03
N ARG A 17 9.13 6.52 24.40
CA ARG A 17 7.82 6.99 24.88
C ARG A 17 6.65 6.12 24.41
N CYS A 18 6.54 4.90 24.94
CA CYS A 18 5.26 4.22 25.18
C CYS A 18 5.53 2.84 25.79
N GLY A 19 5.31 2.70 27.10
CA GLY A 19 5.01 1.39 27.67
C GLY A 19 3.60 1.01 27.21
N CYS A 20 3.50 0.15 26.19
CA CYS A 20 2.37 -0.73 25.89
C CYS A 20 2.66 -1.56 24.62
N CYS A 21 2.65 -2.89 24.81
CA CYS A 21 2.51 -4.04 23.90
C CYS A 21 2.40 -3.81 22.39
N HIS A 22 2.94 -4.76 21.62
CA HIS A 22 2.76 -5.19 20.20
C HIS A 22 1.66 -4.54 19.32
N GLN A 23 0.61 -3.99 19.91
CA GLN A 23 -0.44 -3.19 19.29
C GLN A 23 0.03 -1.83 18.72
N CYS A 24 1.05 -1.17 19.30
CA CYS A 24 1.48 0.16 18.84
C CYS A 24 2.15 0.17 17.45
N SER A 25 2.83 -0.91 17.05
CA SER A 25 3.37 -1.02 15.68
C SER A 25 2.26 -1.23 14.65
N PHE A 26 1.20 -1.94 15.03
CA PHE A 26 0.10 -2.24 14.13
C PHE A 26 -0.78 -1.01 13.87
N THR A 27 -1.08 -0.20 14.89
CA THR A 27 -1.78 1.08 14.70
C THR A 27 -0.95 2.09 13.93
N PHE A 28 0.36 2.19 14.14
CA PHE A 28 1.20 3.13 13.39
C PHE A 28 1.31 2.74 11.91
N PHE A 29 1.53 1.46 11.61
CA PHE A 29 1.56 0.97 10.24
C PHE A 29 0.20 1.11 9.55
N PHE A 30 -0.89 0.80 10.27
CA PHE A 30 -2.25 0.97 9.77
C PHE A 30 -2.57 2.45 9.50
N PHE A 31 -2.19 3.36 10.40
CA PHE A 31 -2.38 4.80 10.25
C PHE A 31 -1.54 5.37 9.09
N LEU A 32 -0.30 4.90 8.94
CA LEU A 32 0.56 5.26 7.82
C LEU A 32 -0.02 4.78 6.49
N LEU A 33 -0.52 3.54 6.42
CA LEU A 33 -1.18 3.01 5.23
C LEU A 33 -2.49 3.74 4.91
N GLN A 34 -3.31 4.07 5.92
CA GLN A 34 -4.50 4.89 5.70
C GLN A 34 -4.14 6.24 5.08
N ARG A 35 -3.13 6.93 5.64
CA ARG A 35 -2.64 8.20 5.07
C ARG A 35 -2.08 8.05 3.66
N ILE A 36 -1.38 6.96 3.35
CA ILE A 36 -0.85 6.69 2.00
C ILE A 36 -2.01 6.47 1.02
N VAL A 37 -3.01 5.65 1.37
CA VAL A 37 -4.19 5.38 0.54
C VAL A 37 -5.01 6.65 0.31
N GLU A 38 -5.21 7.48 1.33
CA GLU A 38 -5.88 8.78 1.20
C GLU A 38 -5.11 9.72 0.26
N ASN A 39 -3.78 9.78 0.37
CA ASN A 39 -2.95 10.57 -0.53
C ASN A 39 -2.97 10.04 -1.98
N GLU A 40 -3.08 8.74 -2.17
CA GLU A 40 -3.18 8.13 -3.50
C GLU A 40 -4.52 8.41 -4.17
N LYS A 41 -5.63 8.41 -3.41
CA LYS A 41 -6.95 8.82 -3.91
C LYS A 41 -6.96 10.24 -4.46
N LEU A 42 -6.23 11.15 -3.83
CA LEU A 42 -6.07 12.53 -4.28
C LEU A 42 -5.13 12.66 -5.49
N ASN A 43 -4.21 11.71 -5.69
CA ASN A 43 -3.28 11.70 -6.81
C ASN A 43 -3.90 11.09 -8.08
N ALA A 44 -4.80 10.12 -7.92
CA ALA A 44 -5.47 9.43 -9.02
C ALA A 44 -6.34 10.35 -9.91
N GLU A 45 -6.72 11.54 -9.44
CA GLU A 45 -7.45 12.52 -10.26
C GLU A 45 -6.54 13.39 -11.16
N LYS A 46 -5.21 13.29 -11.02
CA LYS A 46 -4.25 14.16 -11.75
C LYS A 46 -3.45 13.47 -12.85
N THR A 47 -3.53 12.16 -13.00
CA THR A 47 -2.71 11.46 -14.00
C THR A 47 -3.40 11.46 -15.36
N SER A 48 -3.07 12.48 -16.15
CA SER A 48 -3.46 12.56 -17.56
C SER A 48 -2.76 11.47 -18.38
N LYS A 49 -3.56 10.53 -18.89
CA LYS A 49 -3.38 9.73 -20.12
C LYS A 49 -2.08 9.98 -20.90
N GLN A 50 -0.97 9.43 -20.43
CA GLN A 50 0.17 9.19 -21.29
C GLN A 50 0.20 7.69 -21.51
N LYS A 51 -0.06 7.24 -22.75
CA LYS A 51 0.07 5.83 -23.14
C LYS A 51 1.53 5.42 -22.97
N VAL A 52 1.89 4.99 -21.77
CA VAL A 52 3.18 4.39 -21.48
C VAL A 52 3.11 2.95 -21.95
N ASP A 53 4.08 2.51 -22.74
CA ASP A 53 4.19 1.11 -23.14
C ASP A 53 4.57 0.27 -21.91
N LEU A 54 3.57 -0.39 -21.33
CA LEU A 54 3.70 -1.16 -20.10
C LEU A 54 4.77 -2.26 -20.22
N GLN A 55 5.02 -2.78 -21.43
CA GLN A 55 5.97 -3.87 -21.67
C GLN A 55 7.44 -3.42 -21.62
N ALA A 56 7.71 -2.12 -21.83
CA ALA A 56 9.05 -1.55 -21.80
C ALA A 56 9.47 -1.05 -20.40
N LEU A 57 8.55 -1.07 -19.43
CA LEU A 57 8.78 -0.50 -18.11
C LEU A 57 9.69 -1.39 -17.25
N PRO A 58 10.57 -0.78 -16.44
CA PRO A 58 11.20 -1.47 -15.32
C PRO A 58 10.14 -2.08 -14.41
N THR A 59 10.43 -3.26 -13.83
CA THR A 59 9.47 -4.04 -13.02
C THR A 59 8.73 -3.21 -11.97
N ARG A 60 9.43 -2.30 -11.29
CA ARG A 60 8.83 -1.42 -10.28
C ARG A 60 7.77 -0.50 -10.87
N ALA A 61 8.06 0.16 -11.99
CA ALA A 61 7.13 1.08 -12.65
C ALA A 61 5.91 0.33 -13.21
N TYR A 62 6.10 -0.88 -13.75
CA TYR A 62 4.99 -1.72 -14.19
C TYR A 62 4.04 -2.05 -13.04
N LEU A 63 4.57 -2.45 -11.88
CA LEU A 63 3.74 -2.78 -10.72
C LEU A 63 3.03 -1.54 -10.15
N ASP A 64 3.75 -0.42 -10.05
CA ASP A 64 3.23 0.86 -9.56
C ASP A 64 2.05 1.38 -10.41
N GLN A 65 2.06 1.14 -11.73
CA GLN A 65 1.01 1.58 -12.66
C GLN A 65 -0.16 0.59 -12.79
N THR A 66 0.06 -0.70 -12.58
CA THR A 66 -0.96 -1.74 -12.85
C THR A 66 -1.72 -2.19 -11.61
N VAL A 67 -1.01 -2.71 -10.60
CA VAL A 67 -1.63 -3.49 -9.52
C VAL A 67 -1.40 -2.91 -8.14
N VAL A 68 -0.36 -2.10 -7.94
CA VAL A 68 -0.03 -1.55 -6.61
C VAL A 68 -1.17 -0.69 -6.04
N PRO A 69 -1.85 0.19 -6.79
CA PRO A 69 -2.90 1.03 -6.22
C PRO A 69 -4.05 0.23 -5.61
N ILE A 70 -4.56 -0.76 -6.35
CA ILE A 70 -5.65 -1.62 -5.88
C ILE A 70 -5.19 -2.56 -4.74
N LEU A 71 -3.94 -3.01 -4.76
CA LEU A 71 -3.36 -3.84 -3.70
C LEU A 71 -3.20 -3.07 -2.40
N LEU A 72 -2.71 -1.83 -2.43
CA LEU A 72 -2.58 -0.99 -1.24
C LEU A 72 -3.94 -0.76 -0.58
N GLN A 73 -4.97 -0.48 -1.39
CA GLN A 73 -6.33 -0.30 -0.87
C GLN A 73 -6.90 -1.61 -0.29
N GLY A 74 -6.73 -2.73 -1.00
CA GLY A 74 -7.21 -4.04 -0.53
C GLY A 74 -6.52 -4.53 0.74
N LEU A 75 -5.20 -4.33 0.84
CA LEU A 75 -4.41 -4.67 2.03
C LEU A 75 -4.79 -3.81 3.23
N ALA A 76 -5.12 -2.53 3.03
CA ALA A 76 -5.62 -1.67 4.10
C ALA A 76 -6.95 -2.18 4.67
N VAL A 77 -7.88 -2.60 3.81
CA VAL A 77 -9.17 -3.19 4.24
C VAL A 77 -8.95 -4.54 4.93
N LEU A 78 -8.10 -5.40 4.36
CA LEU A 78 -7.78 -6.70 4.94
C LEU A 78 -7.15 -6.56 6.34
N ALA A 79 -6.24 -5.60 6.52
CA ALA A 79 -5.63 -5.32 7.81
C ALA A 79 -6.64 -4.80 8.85
N LYS A 80 -7.71 -4.13 8.40
CA LYS A 80 -8.81 -3.64 9.23
C LYS A 80 -9.76 -4.75 9.66
N GLU A 81 -10.24 -5.55 8.71
CA GLU A 81 -11.31 -6.53 8.95
C GLU A 81 -10.78 -7.87 9.50
N ARG A 82 -9.52 -8.22 9.21
CA ARG A 82 -8.87 -9.47 9.64
C ARG A 82 -9.76 -10.72 9.44
N PRO A 83 -10.26 -10.96 8.22
CA PRO A 83 -11.15 -12.08 7.94
C PRO A 83 -10.44 -13.43 8.13
N PRO A 84 -11.19 -14.52 8.37
CA PRO A 84 -10.62 -15.86 8.58
C PRO A 84 -9.83 -16.39 7.37
N ASN A 85 -10.26 -16.04 6.15
CA ASN A 85 -9.59 -16.40 4.89
C ASN A 85 -9.02 -15.15 4.18
N PRO A 86 -7.82 -14.67 4.56
CA PRO A 86 -7.28 -13.41 4.05
C PRO A 86 -7.03 -13.40 2.53
N ILE A 87 -6.61 -14.54 1.97
CA ILE A 87 -6.29 -14.64 0.52
C ILE A 87 -7.56 -14.56 -0.32
N GLU A 88 -8.59 -15.32 0.07
CA GLU A 88 -9.88 -15.34 -0.62
C GLU A 88 -10.55 -13.96 -0.56
N PHE A 89 -10.51 -13.32 0.61
CA PHE A 89 -11.00 -11.96 0.78
C PHE A 89 -10.29 -10.97 -0.14
N LEU A 90 -8.95 -11.01 -0.20
CA LEU A 90 -8.18 -10.09 -1.05
C LEU A 90 -8.48 -10.33 -2.53
N ALA A 91 -8.52 -11.59 -2.98
CA ALA A 91 -8.87 -11.91 -4.36
C ALA A 91 -10.27 -11.40 -4.73
N ALA A 92 -11.26 -11.62 -3.86
CA ALA A 92 -12.61 -11.10 -4.05
C ALA A 92 -12.64 -9.56 -4.07
N TYR A 93 -11.83 -8.91 -3.22
CA TYR A 93 -11.69 -7.46 -3.21
C TYR A 93 -11.13 -6.92 -4.53
N LEU A 94 -10.06 -7.55 -5.05
CA LEU A 94 -9.45 -7.17 -6.32
C LEU A 94 -10.45 -7.29 -7.47
N LEU A 95 -11.16 -8.42 -7.57
CA LEU A 95 -12.15 -8.65 -8.63
C LEU A 95 -13.34 -7.67 -8.55
N LYS A 96 -13.83 -7.38 -7.34
CA LYS A 96 -14.95 -6.46 -7.11
C LYS A 96 -14.61 -5.01 -7.46
N ASN A 97 -13.37 -4.59 -7.22
CA ASN A 97 -12.94 -3.21 -7.43
C ASN A 97 -12.17 -2.99 -8.74
N LYS A 98 -11.94 -4.05 -9.53
CA LYS A 98 -11.13 -4.04 -10.76
C LYS A 98 -11.44 -2.87 -11.70
N SER A 99 -12.71 -2.63 -12.02
CA SER A 99 -13.13 -1.58 -12.97
C SER A 99 -12.73 -0.16 -12.54
N GLN A 100 -12.64 0.11 -11.23
CA GLN A 100 -12.27 1.44 -10.73
C GLN A 100 -10.78 1.78 -10.95
N PHE A 101 -9.95 0.77 -11.23
CA PHE A 101 -8.51 0.91 -11.38
C PHE A 101 -8.01 0.63 -12.80
N GLU A 102 -8.72 -0.17 -13.61
CA GLU A 102 -8.35 -0.38 -15.02
C GLU A 102 -8.49 0.90 -15.87
N ASP A 103 -9.51 1.72 -15.63
CA ASP A 103 -9.78 2.92 -16.44
C ASP A 103 -8.78 4.08 -16.18
N ARG A 104 -7.89 3.93 -15.19
CA ARG A 104 -6.91 4.93 -14.76
C ARG A 104 -5.54 4.80 -15.44
N ASN A 105 -5.31 3.74 -16.21
CA ASN A 105 -4.04 3.44 -16.89
C ASN A 105 -4.18 3.60 -18.41
#